data_AF-A0A2G4ST82-F1
#
_entry.id   AF-A0A2G4ST82-F1
#
_cell.length_a   1.000
_cell.length_b   1.000
_cell.length_c   1.000
_cell.angle_alpha   90.00
_cell.angle_beta   90.00
_cell.angle_gamma   90.00
#
_symmetry.space_group_name_H-M   'P 1'
#
loop_
_entity.id
_entity.type
_entity.pdbx_description
1 polymer ?
#
loop_
_entity_poly.entity_id
_entity_poly.type
_entity_poly.pdbx_seq_one_letter_code
_entity_poly.pdbx_strand_id
1 'polypeptide(L)'
;MFIGDSGLCFGSSIKGYQRYGGYWKPIKHSLYTMACITSEYNTSQTCIFCFKKLLHPKCSTTDKNDRINLKNVNGAFVCVNPSYPSVKAGQNTHARDTLSAVAIGLSGIATLLLGTTFPQFNQPAAAFCTGNAVRPITTGYNT
;
A
#
# COMPACT_ATOMS: atom_id res chain seq x y z
N MET A 1 -1.32 -0.58 15.47
CA MET A 1 -1.93 -0.86 14.15
C MET A 1 -1.52 0.23 13.16
N PHE A 2 -1.05 -0.13 11.97
CA PHE A 2 -0.78 0.83 10.88
C PHE A 2 -1.86 0.73 9.81
N ILE A 3 -2.35 1.87 9.33
CA ILE A 3 -3.46 1.98 8.39
C ILE A 3 -3.02 2.86 7.22
N GLY A 4 -3.10 2.32 6.00
CA GLY A 4 -2.92 3.11 4.78
C GLY A 4 -4.01 4.17 4.65
N ASP A 5 -3.64 5.39 4.24
CA ASP A 5 -4.55 6.51 3.98
C ASP A 5 -5.63 6.17 2.92
N SER A 6 -5.29 5.38 1.90
CA SER A 6 -6.24 4.88 0.89
C SER A 6 -7.21 3.85 1.50
N GLY A 7 -6.79 3.15 2.56
CA GLY A 7 -7.63 2.32 3.41
C GLY A 7 -8.75 3.06 4.15
N LEU A 8 -8.71 4.40 4.23
CA LEU A 8 -9.83 5.21 4.72
C LEU A 8 -11.01 5.21 3.75
N CYS A 9 -10.82 4.77 2.50
CA CYS A 9 -11.85 4.62 1.48
C CYS A 9 -12.55 5.91 1.02
N PHE A 10 -12.01 7.10 1.32
CA PHE A 10 -12.56 8.36 0.83
C PHE A 10 -12.56 8.42 -0.70
N GLY A 11 -13.70 8.78 -1.30
CA GLY A 11 -13.83 8.98 -2.75
C GLY A 11 -13.84 7.71 -3.61
N SER A 12 -13.57 6.54 -3.03
CA SER A 12 -13.70 5.26 -3.73
C SER A 12 -15.17 4.84 -3.88
N SER A 13 -15.54 4.13 -4.94
CA SER A 13 -16.90 3.62 -5.14
C SER A 13 -16.95 2.09 -5.14
N ILE A 14 -18.06 1.50 -4.65
CA ILE A 14 -18.41 0.10 -4.92
C ILE A 14 -19.77 0.08 -5.59
N LYS A 15 -19.90 -0.65 -6.71
CA LYS A 15 -21.19 -0.84 -7.39
C LYS A 15 -21.91 0.50 -7.68
N GLY A 16 -21.15 1.56 -7.97
CA GLY A 16 -21.69 2.90 -8.24
C GLY A 16 -21.98 3.75 -7.00
N TYR A 17 -21.92 3.21 -5.78
CA TYR A 17 -22.09 3.97 -4.55
C TYR A 17 -20.74 4.50 -4.06
N GLN A 18 -20.65 5.81 -3.82
CA GLN A 18 -19.48 6.39 -3.18
C GLN A 18 -19.36 5.91 -1.73
N ARG A 19 -18.15 5.53 -1.35
CA ARG A 19 -17.80 5.26 0.04
C ARG A 19 -17.47 6.60 0.71
N TYR A 20 -18.28 6.94 1.70
CA TYR A 20 -17.92 7.92 2.73
C TYR A 20 -17.14 7.20 3.83
N GLY A 21 -16.01 6.60 3.45
CA GLY A 21 -15.14 6.02 4.45
C GLY A 21 -14.62 7.08 5.43
N GLY A 22 -13.69 6.71 6.32
CA GLY A 22 -13.11 7.69 7.21
C GLY A 22 -12.42 7.11 8.42
N TYR A 23 -12.20 7.96 9.40
CA TYR A 23 -11.43 7.65 10.60
C TYR A 23 -12.14 6.69 11.58
N TRP A 24 -13.32 6.19 11.24
CA TRP A 24 -14.10 5.32 12.13
C TRP A 24 -13.33 4.06 12.55
N LYS A 25 -12.51 3.46 11.66
CA LYS A 25 -11.67 2.30 11.96
C LYS A 25 -10.59 2.62 12.99
N PRO A 26 -9.71 3.60 12.75
CA PRO A 26 -8.71 3.99 13.75
C PRO A 26 -9.35 4.48 15.04
N ILE A 27 -10.48 5.21 14.99
CA ILE A 27 -11.20 5.70 16.18
C ILE A 27 -11.75 4.53 17.02
N LYS A 28 -12.35 3.51 16.41
CA LYS A 28 -12.83 2.33 17.17
C LYS A 28 -11.68 1.57 17.83
N HIS A 29 -10.55 1.47 17.14
CA HIS A 29 -9.41 0.68 17.62
C HIS A 29 -8.46 1.46 18.53
N SER A 30 -8.52 2.80 18.57
CA SER A 30 -7.61 3.64 19.35
C SER A 30 -7.65 3.34 20.85
N LEU A 31 -8.80 2.89 21.36
CA LEU A 31 -8.98 2.50 22.77
C LEU A 31 -8.19 1.23 23.14
N TYR A 32 -7.89 0.36 22.18
CA TYR A 32 -7.27 -0.94 22.42
C TYR A 32 -5.86 -1.04 21.85
N THR A 33 -5.54 -0.24 20.83
CA THR A 33 -4.23 -0.23 20.17
C THR A 33 -3.96 1.14 19.57
N MET A 34 -2.71 1.59 19.66
CA MET A 34 -2.27 2.78 18.94
C MET A 34 -2.49 2.58 17.43
N ALA A 35 -3.30 3.44 16.82
CA ALA A 35 -3.51 3.45 15.38
C ALA A 35 -2.70 4.60 14.75
N CYS A 36 -1.90 4.29 13.74
CA CYS A 36 -1.11 5.26 12.99
C CYS A 36 -1.52 5.21 11.52
N ILE A 37 -1.82 6.37 10.94
CA ILE A 37 -2.18 6.51 9.53
C ILE A 37 -0.92 6.84 8.75
N THR A 38 -0.68 6.08 7.69
CA THR A 38 0.53 6.13 6.87
C THR A 38 0.15 6.30 5.42
N SER A 39 0.99 6.95 4.62
CA SER A 39 0.73 7.03 3.19
C SER A 39 0.77 5.64 2.55
N GLU A 40 -0.27 5.30 1.80
CA GLU A 40 -0.37 4.09 0.98
C GLU A 40 0.11 4.35 -0.46
N TYR A 41 0.71 5.52 -0.72
CA TYR A 41 1.14 5.85 -2.07
C TYR A 41 2.18 4.85 -2.56
N ASN A 42 1.88 4.22 -3.70
CA ASN A 42 2.80 3.33 -4.41
C ASN A 42 3.24 2.08 -3.60
N THR A 43 2.65 1.80 -2.44
CA THR A 43 2.99 0.65 -1.55
C THR A 43 2.69 -0.69 -2.21
N SER A 44 1.61 -0.75 -3.00
CA SER A 44 1.21 -1.94 -3.75
C SER A 44 2.01 -2.15 -5.04
N GLN A 45 2.76 -1.15 -5.50
CA GLN A 45 3.46 -1.15 -6.79
C GLN A 45 4.98 -1.08 -6.66
N THR A 46 5.50 -1.02 -5.44
CA THR A 46 6.92 -0.85 -5.16
C THR A 46 7.45 -2.04 -4.38
N CYS A 47 8.55 -2.60 -4.86
CA CYS A 47 9.23 -3.66 -4.15
C CYS A 47 9.78 -3.12 -2.82
N ILE A 48 9.45 -3.79 -1.72
CA ILE A 48 9.89 -3.41 -0.36
C ILE A 48 11.41 -3.50 -0.22
N PHE A 49 12.05 -4.37 -1.00
CA PHE A 49 13.47 -4.63 -0.87
C PHE A 49 14.33 -3.74 -1.77
N CYS A 50 13.89 -3.48 -3.00
CA CYS A 50 14.68 -2.68 -3.95
C CYS A 50 14.16 -1.26 -4.16
N PHE A 51 13.01 -0.91 -3.56
CA PHE A 51 12.34 0.39 -3.70
C PHE A 51 12.17 0.83 -5.17
N LYS A 52 12.08 -0.13 -6.09
CA LYS A 52 11.76 0.08 -7.51
C LYS A 52 10.34 -0.40 -7.79
N LYS A 53 9.76 0.14 -8.87
CA LYS A 53 8.45 -0.29 -9.34
C LYS A 53 8.47 -1.75 -9.78
N LEU A 54 7.43 -2.48 -9.38
CA LEU A 54 7.17 -3.84 -9.79
C LEU A 54 6.41 -3.85 -11.12
N LEU A 55 6.48 -4.98 -11.81
CA LEU A 55 5.75 -5.21 -13.06
C LEU A 55 4.57 -6.14 -12.82
N HIS A 56 3.49 -5.91 -13.55
CA HIS A 56 2.37 -6.85 -13.58
C HIS A 56 2.78 -8.15 -14.28
N PRO A 57 2.59 -9.32 -13.64
CA PRO A 57 2.83 -10.59 -14.30
C PRO A 57 1.88 -10.73 -15.48
N LYS A 58 2.37 -11.33 -16.55
CA LYS A 58 1.58 -11.62 -17.75
C LYS A 58 1.49 -13.13 -17.93
N CYS A 59 0.28 -13.63 -18.13
CA CYS A 59 0.00 -15.03 -18.40
C CYS A 59 -0.48 -15.18 -19.85
N SER A 60 0.08 -16.15 -20.58
CA SER A 60 -0.43 -16.56 -21.88
C SER A 60 -1.69 -17.40 -21.70
N THR A 61 -2.75 -17.00 -22.38
CA THR A 61 -4.02 -17.74 -22.42
C THR A 61 -4.35 -18.06 -23.87
N THR A 62 -4.64 -19.32 -24.16
CA THR A 62 -5.09 -19.75 -25.49
C THR A 62 -6.60 -19.51 -25.58
N ASP A 63 -7.05 -18.88 -26.67
CA ASP A 63 -8.48 -18.76 -26.95
C ASP A 63 -9.04 -20.02 -27.63
N LYS A 64 -10.35 -20.03 -27.92
CA LYS A 64 -11.01 -21.15 -28.59
C LYS A 64 -10.53 -21.36 -30.04
N ASN A 65 -9.76 -20.42 -30.59
CA ASN A 65 -9.25 -20.41 -31.96
C ASN A 65 -7.71 -20.61 -31.99
N ASP A 66 -7.13 -21.18 -30.93
CA ASP A 66 -5.69 -21.40 -30.75
C ASP A 66 -4.80 -20.15 -30.82
N ARG A 67 -5.38 -18.95 -30.65
CA ARG A 67 -4.59 -17.71 -30.56
C ARG A 67 -4.09 -17.50 -29.14
N ILE A 68 -2.80 -17.25 -29.02
CA ILE A 68 -2.15 -16.91 -27.75
C ILE A 68 -2.42 -15.45 -27.42
N ASN A 69 -3.15 -15.21 -26.34
CA ASN A 69 -3.45 -13.89 -25.81
C ASN A 69 -2.70 -13.68 -24.50
N LEU A 70 -2.01 -12.54 -24.37
CA LEU A 70 -1.27 -12.19 -23.18
C LEU A 70 -2.15 -11.33 -22.25
N LYS A 71 -2.46 -11.84 -21.07
CA LYS A 71 -3.30 -11.16 -20.08
C LYS A 71 -2.50 -10.82 -18.83
N ASN A 72 -2.78 -9.66 -18.25
CA ASN A 72 -2.23 -9.30 -16.95
C ASN A 72 -2.86 -10.20 -15.88
N VAL A 73 -2.03 -10.71 -14.97
CA VAL A 73 -2.47 -11.45 -13.79
C VAL A 73 -2.77 -10.44 -12.68
N ASN A 74 -3.99 -10.49 -12.17
CA ASN A 74 -4.43 -9.63 -11.08
C ASN A 74 -3.91 -10.14 -9.74
N GLY A 75 -3.65 -9.23 -8.79
CA GLY A 75 -3.32 -9.58 -7.41
C GLY A 75 -1.88 -10.03 -7.17
N ALA A 76 -1.05 -10.14 -8.22
CA ALA A 76 0.36 -10.48 -8.10
C ALA A 76 1.24 -9.42 -8.79
N PHE A 77 2.48 -9.35 -8.36
CA PHE A 77 3.52 -8.48 -8.89
C PHE A 77 4.85 -9.21 -9.00
N VAL A 78 5.65 -8.84 -10.00
CA VAL A 78 6.96 -9.45 -10.27
C VAL A 78 8.07 -8.42 -10.13
N CYS A 79 9.09 -8.78 -9.36
CA CYS A 79 10.37 -8.06 -9.32
C CYS A 79 11.29 -8.61 -10.42
N VAL A 80 11.81 -7.73 -11.27
CA VAL A 80 12.73 -8.12 -12.37
C VAL A 80 14.17 -7.71 -12.13
N ASN A 81 14.48 -7.16 -10.94
CA ASN A 81 15.83 -6.69 -10.64
C ASN A 81 16.79 -7.88 -10.40
N PRO A 82 17.76 -8.14 -11.31
CA PRO A 82 18.63 -9.33 -11.23
C PRO A 82 19.54 -9.34 -10.00
N SER A 83 19.79 -8.18 -9.39
CA SER A 83 20.64 -8.08 -8.20
C SER A 83 19.97 -8.65 -6.94
N TYR A 84 18.67 -8.93 -6.98
CA TYR A 84 17.87 -9.20 -5.79
C TYR A 84 17.77 -10.69 -5.41
N PRO A 85 17.92 -11.08 -4.12
CA PRO A 85 17.84 -12.48 -3.67
C PRO A 85 16.59 -13.25 -4.11
N SER A 86 15.38 -12.65 -4.07
CA SER A 86 14.19 -13.39 -4.51
C SER A 86 14.17 -13.64 -6.02
N VAL A 87 14.82 -12.78 -6.83
CA VAL A 87 15.02 -13.05 -8.26
C VAL A 87 16.02 -14.18 -8.45
N LYS A 88 17.14 -14.15 -7.72
CA LYS A 88 18.14 -15.22 -7.73
C LYS A 88 17.59 -16.58 -7.26
N ALA A 89 16.64 -16.57 -6.34
CA ALA A 89 15.96 -17.75 -5.83
C ALA A 89 14.74 -18.19 -6.65
N GLY A 90 14.40 -17.50 -7.75
CA GLY A 90 13.21 -17.79 -8.57
C GLY A 90 11.87 -17.47 -7.90
N GLN A 91 11.87 -16.79 -6.75
CA GLN A 91 10.69 -16.40 -5.96
C GLN A 91 10.34 -14.91 -6.10
N ASN A 92 10.44 -14.38 -7.32
CA ASN A 92 10.28 -12.95 -7.58
C ASN A 92 8.83 -12.47 -7.71
N THR A 93 7.87 -13.38 -7.55
CA THR A 93 6.45 -13.09 -7.62
C THR A 93 5.90 -12.94 -6.21
N HIS A 94 5.22 -11.82 -5.95
CA HIS A 94 4.66 -11.50 -4.63
C HIS A 94 3.18 -11.14 -4.76
N ALA A 95 2.40 -11.55 -3.76
CA ALA A 95 1.01 -11.11 -3.63
C ALA A 95 0.96 -9.61 -3.33
N ARG A 96 0.15 -8.88 -4.09
CA ARG A 96 0.02 -7.43 -3.99
C ARG A 96 -0.36 -6.97 -2.60
N ASP A 97 -1.32 -7.64 -1.99
CA ASP A 97 -1.92 -7.18 -0.74
C ASP A 97 -0.96 -7.40 0.43
N THR A 98 -0.20 -8.51 0.42
CA THR A 98 0.89 -8.78 1.36
C THR A 98 1.99 -7.73 1.23
N LEU A 99 2.40 -7.41 0.00
CA LEU A 99 3.40 -6.38 -0.26
C LEU A 99 2.93 -5.01 0.25
N SER A 100 1.70 -4.62 -0.06
CA SER A 100 1.13 -3.36 0.42
C SER A 100 1.10 -3.29 1.95
N ALA A 101 0.65 -4.36 2.62
CA ALA A 101 0.58 -4.41 4.07
C ALA A 101 1.94 -4.24 4.75
N VAL A 102 2.98 -4.91 4.23
CA VAL A 102 4.33 -4.79 4.78
C VAL A 102 4.92 -3.40 4.49
N ALA A 103 4.69 -2.83 3.31
CA ALA A 103 5.12 -1.46 2.98
C ALA A 103 4.46 -0.40 3.88
N ILE A 104 3.15 -0.54 4.16
CA ILE A 104 2.40 0.30 5.11
C ILE A 104 3.02 0.20 6.51
N GLY A 105 3.29 -1.03 6.99
CA GLY A 105 3.92 -1.26 8.28
C GLY A 105 5.31 -0.63 8.38
N LEU A 106 6.13 -0.79 7.34
CA LEU A 106 7.48 -0.24 7.28
C LEU A 106 7.46 1.30 7.26
N SER A 107 6.59 1.90 6.45
CA SER A 107 6.34 3.34 6.40
C SER A 107 5.90 3.89 7.76
N GLY A 108 4.99 3.17 8.43
CA GLY A 108 4.50 3.55 9.75
C GLY A 108 5.53 3.46 10.86
N ILE A 109 6.34 2.40 10.88
CA ILE A 109 7.45 2.26 11.83
C ILE A 109 8.49 3.35 11.61
N ALA A 110 8.89 3.61 10.36
CA ALA A 110 9.82 4.70 10.05
C ALA A 110 9.28 6.05 10.51
N THR A 111 8.00 6.32 10.24
CA THR A 111 7.36 7.58 10.67
C THR A 111 7.36 7.70 12.18
N LEU A 112 7.04 6.62 12.89
CA LEU A 112 6.93 6.61 14.34
C LEU A 112 8.29 6.73 15.05
N LEU A 113 9.31 6.04 14.55
CA LEU A 113 10.65 6.02 15.19
C LEU A 113 11.56 7.16 14.73
N LEU A 114 11.47 7.55 13.46
CA LEU A 114 12.42 8.46 12.81
C LEU A 114 11.77 9.79 12.38
N GLY A 115 10.46 9.96 12.54
CA GLY A 115 9.74 11.15 12.08
C GLY A 115 9.74 11.32 10.55
N THR A 116 10.17 10.31 9.81
CA THR A 116 10.33 10.34 8.35
C THR A 116 9.76 9.06 7.74
N THR A 117 9.43 9.08 6.45
CA THR A 117 9.03 7.87 5.74
C THR A 117 9.83 7.72 4.44
N PHE A 118 9.76 6.54 3.84
CA PHE A 118 10.48 6.22 2.62
C PHE A 118 9.98 7.11 1.48
N PRO A 119 10.88 7.80 0.76
CA PRO A 119 10.47 8.72 -0.30
C PRO A 119 9.69 8.03 -1.42
N GLN A 120 9.90 6.73 -1.63
CA GLN A 120 9.19 5.94 -2.63
C GLN A 120 7.73 5.65 -2.27
N PHE A 121 7.36 5.76 -1.00
CA PHE A 121 5.99 5.62 -0.50
C PHE A 121 5.31 6.97 -0.25
N ASN A 122 5.98 8.08 -0.54
CA ASN A 122 5.42 9.42 -0.38
C ASN A 122 4.86 9.94 -1.69
N GLN A 123 3.69 10.58 -1.61
CA GLN A 123 3.19 11.38 -2.70
C GLN A 123 4.15 12.57 -2.95
N PRO A 124 4.42 12.94 -4.22
CA PRO A 124 5.09 14.19 -4.54
C PRO A 124 4.31 15.37 -3.92
N ALA A 125 5.02 16.39 -3.44
CA ALA A 125 4.47 17.51 -2.65
C ALA A 125 3.26 18.23 -3.25
N ALA A 126 2.98 18.07 -4.56
CA ALA A 126 1.82 18.63 -5.24
C ALA A 126 0.45 18.05 -4.79
N ALA A 127 0.42 16.94 -4.04
CA ALA A 127 -0.83 16.32 -3.57
C ALA A 127 -1.18 16.62 -2.10
N PHE A 128 -0.30 17.31 -1.35
CA PHE A 128 -0.52 17.62 0.06
C PHE A 128 -1.33 18.92 0.25
N CYS A 129 -2.49 19.00 -0.39
CA CYS A 129 -3.50 20.00 -0.02
C CYS A 129 -4.35 19.45 1.12
N THR A 130 -3.78 19.49 2.34
CA THR A 130 -4.42 19.85 3.62
C THR A 130 -3.54 19.33 4.74
N GLY A 131 -3.07 20.25 5.57
CA GLY A 131 -2.26 19.95 6.73
C GLY A 131 -2.97 18.96 7.65
N ASN A 132 -2.35 17.82 7.87
CA ASN A 132 -2.32 17.16 9.17
C ASN A 132 -0.97 16.46 9.25
N ALA A 133 -0.07 17.04 10.05
CA ALA A 133 1.01 16.27 10.63
C ALA A 133 0.41 14.98 11.21
N VAL A 134 1.11 13.85 11.04
CA VAL A 134 0.76 12.57 11.66
C VAL A 134 0.63 12.81 13.15
N ARG A 135 -0.59 13.00 13.62
CA ARG A 135 -0.91 13.06 15.03
C ARG A 135 -1.29 11.64 15.42
N PRO A 136 -0.61 11.01 16.39
CA PRO A 136 -1.25 9.91 17.10
C PRO A 136 -2.61 10.42 17.56
N ILE A 137 -3.68 9.65 17.32
CA ILE A 137 -4.99 9.98 17.86
C ILE A 137 -4.89 9.69 19.36
N THR A 138 -4.33 10.64 20.12
CA THR A 138 -4.45 10.68 21.57
C THR A 138 -5.86 11.16 21.86
N THR A 139 -6.68 10.28 22.43
CA THR A 139 -7.90 10.68 23.11
C THR A 139 -7.48 11.57 24.27
N GLY A 140 -7.45 12.89 24.04
CA GLY A 140 -7.44 13.88 25.11
C GLY A 140 -8.77 13.75 25.84
N TYR A 141 -8.76 13.11 26.99
CA TYR A 141 -9.82 13.30 27.96
C TYR A 141 -9.67 14.73 28.49
N ASN A 142 -10.65 15.57 28.19
CA ASN A 142 -10.85 16.80 28.95
C ASN A 142 -11.33 16.37 30.34
N THR A 143 -10.51 16.60 31.35
CA THR A 143 -10.90 16.72 32.76
C THR A 143 -10.20 17.93 33.32
#